data_AF-A0A961CHC5-F1
#
_entry.id   AF-A0A961CHC5-F1
#
_cell.length_a   1.000
_cell.length_b   1.000
_cell.length_c   1.000
_cell.angle_alpha   90.00
_cell.angle_beta   90.00
_cell.angle_gamma   90.00
#
_symmetry.space_group_name_H-M   'P 1'
#
loop_
_entity.id
_entity.type
_entity.pdbx_description
1 polymer ?
#
loop_
_entity_poly.entity_id
_entity_poly.type
_entity_poly.pdbx_seq_one_letter_code
_entity_poly.pdbx_strand_id
1 'polypeptide(L)' 'MSLNDTIQGSGALQYRVADLDLAEFGRKEIRLAEHEMPGLMALRAEYADAQPLAGARITGSLHM' A
#
# COMPACT_ATOMS: atom_id res chain seq x y z
N MET A 1 15.85 -4.93 25.39
CA MET A 1 16.10 -5.31 23.98
C MET A 1 15.01 -6.29 23.61
N SER A 2 13.92 -5.81 23.00
CA SER A 2 12.62 -6.51 22.97
C SER A 2 12.45 -7.35 21.70
N LEU A 3 11.83 -8.51 21.87
CA LEU A 3 11.72 -9.69 20.98
C LEU A 3 10.90 -9.54 19.68
N ASN A 4 10.68 -8.33 19.15
CA ASN A 4 9.77 -8.11 18.00
C ASN A 4 10.45 -7.67 16.69
N ASP A 5 11.76 -7.94 16.50
CA ASP A 5 12.47 -7.65 15.24
C ASP A 5 12.28 -8.73 14.15
N THR A 6 11.19 -9.47 14.26
CA THR A 6 10.52 -10.33 13.29
C THR A 6 10.16 -9.69 11.95
N ILE A 7 11.05 -9.48 10.97
CA ILE A 7 10.58 -9.15 9.59
C ILE A 7 9.71 -10.32 9.11
N GLN A 8 8.42 -10.09 8.84
CA GLN A 8 7.48 -11.12 8.39
C GLN A 8 7.27 -11.07 6.87
N GLY A 9 7.08 -12.23 6.25
CA GLY A 9 6.80 -12.34 4.82
C GLY A 9 6.81 -13.78 4.31
N SER A 10 5.83 -14.15 3.49
CA SER A 10 5.82 -15.40 2.72
C SER A 10 6.11 -15.10 1.25
N GLY A 11 7.35 -15.36 0.80
CA GLY A 11 7.79 -15.13 -0.58
C GLY A 11 8.09 -13.66 -0.89
N ALA A 12 9.34 -13.37 -1.27
CA ALA A 12 9.91 -12.12 -1.83
C ALA A 12 9.66 -10.77 -1.11
N LEU A 13 8.59 -10.56 -0.34
CA LEU A 13 8.18 -9.27 0.22
C LEU A 13 8.25 -9.31 1.75
N GLN A 14 9.03 -8.37 2.29
CA GLN A 14 9.28 -8.19 3.72
C GLN A 14 8.40 -7.06 4.27
N TYR A 15 7.73 -7.28 5.40
CA TYR A 15 6.92 -6.27 6.07
C TYR A 15 6.97 -6.41 7.60
N ARG A 16 6.52 -5.36 8.30
CA ARG A 16 6.33 -5.33 9.76
C ARG A 16 5.16 -4.40 10.07
N VAL A 17 4.03 -4.99 10.44
CA VAL A 17 2.77 -4.29 10.76
C VAL A 17 2.24 -4.77 12.12
N ALA A 18 1.29 -4.04 12.71
CA ALA A 18 0.76 -4.36 14.03
C ALA A 18 -0.04 -5.67 14.05
N ASP A 19 -0.95 -5.85 13.09
CA ASP A 19 -1.84 -7.01 13.01
C ASP A 19 -2.30 -7.22 11.54
N LEU A 20 -2.18 -8.45 11.03
CA LEU A 20 -2.61 -8.82 9.67
C LEU A 20 -4.11 -9.14 9.61
N ASP A 21 -4.74 -9.50 10.72
CA ASP A 21 -6.16 -9.84 10.76
C ASP A 21 -7.06 -8.63 10.44
N LEU A 22 -6.50 -7.41 10.55
CA LEU A 22 -7.15 -6.16 10.17
C LEU A 22 -7.19 -5.90 8.65
N ALA A 23 -6.58 -6.77 7.82
CA ALA A 23 -6.49 -6.55 6.38
C ALA A 23 -7.86 -6.43 5.69
N GLU A 24 -8.86 -7.22 6.09
CA GLU A 24 -10.20 -7.15 5.50
C GLU A 24 -10.87 -5.79 5.79
N PHE A 25 -10.78 -5.34 7.05
CA PHE A 25 -11.33 -4.06 7.47
C PHE A 25 -10.63 -2.91 6.76
N GLY A 26 -9.29 -2.88 6.76
CA GLY A 26 -8.52 -1.86 6.05
C GLY A 26 -8.85 -1.79 4.56
N ARG A 27 -9.11 -2.94 3.90
CA ARG A 27 -9.56 -2.95 2.51
C ARG A 27 -10.95 -2.37 2.29
N LYS A 28 -11.86 -2.44 3.26
CA LYS A 28 -13.18 -1.78 3.16
C LYS A 28 -13.01 -0.26 3.24
N GLU A 29 -12.22 0.22 4.19
CA GLU A 29 -11.95 1.65 4.35
C GLU A 29 -11.20 2.26 3.15
N ILE A 30 -10.23 1.53 2.57
CA ILE A 30 -9.54 1.99 1.35
C ILE A 30 -10.52 2.20 0.19
N ARG A 31 -11.49 1.31 -0.01
CA ARG A 31 -12.49 1.47 -1.08
C ARG A 31 -13.37 2.69 -0.86
N LEU A 32 -13.75 2.97 0.39
CA LEU A 32 -14.48 4.18 0.73
C LEU A 32 -13.63 5.43 0.43
N ALA A 33 -12.36 5.43 0.80
CA ALA A 33 -11.44 6.52 0.51
C ALA A 33 -11.24 6.74 -1.01
N GLU A 34 -11.23 5.68 -1.82
CA GLU A 34 -11.14 5.81 -3.28
C GLU A 34 -12.32 6.58 -3.89
N HIS A 35 -13.53 6.44 -3.34
CA HIS A 35 -14.69 7.25 -3.74
C HIS A 35 -14.53 8.74 -3.38
N GLU A 36 -13.88 9.03 -2.26
CA GLU A 36 -13.62 10.40 -1.78
C GLU A 36 -12.35 11.03 -2.40
N MET A 37 -11.59 10.27 -3.19
CA MET A 37 -10.35 10.72 -3.85
C MET A 37 -10.44 10.66 -5.39
N PRO A 38 -11.39 11.37 -6.03
CA PRO A 38 -11.65 11.25 -7.47
C PRO A 38 -10.44 11.67 -8.33
N GLY A 39 -9.65 12.64 -7.89
CA GLY A 39 -8.44 13.07 -8.60
C GLY A 39 -7.37 11.97 -8.68
N LEU A 40 -7.17 11.21 -7.60
CA LEU A 40 -6.21 10.10 -7.60
C LEU A 40 -6.69 8.97 -8.50
N MET A 41 -8.00 8.69 -8.50
CA MET A 41 -8.59 7.66 -9.36
C MET A 41 -8.52 8.05 -10.84
N ALA A 42 -8.75 9.32 -11.17
CA ALA A 42 -8.60 9.85 -12.52
C ALA A 42 -7.15 9.69 -13.04
N LEU A 43 -6.15 10.06 -12.22
CA LEU A 43 -4.73 9.89 -12.57
C LEU A 43 -4.37 8.41 -12.79
N ARG A 44 -4.87 7.50 -11.95
CA ARG A 44 -4.67 6.06 -12.14
C ARG A 44 -5.22 5.59 -13.49
N ALA A 45 -6.40 6.07 -13.89
CA ALA A 45 -7.03 5.71 -15.17
C ALA A 45 -6.27 6.29 -16.37
N GLU A 46 -5.88 7.57 -16.31
CA GLU A 46 -5.18 8.28 -17.39
C GLU A 46 -3.83 7.64 -17.74
N TYR A 47 -3.06 7.22 -16.73
CA TYR A 47 -1.69 6.70 -16.91
C TYR A 47 -1.60 5.17 -16.86
N ALA A 48 -2.74 4.47 -16.87
CA ALA A 48 -2.80 3.01 -16.79
C ALA A 48 -2.00 2.32 -17.91
N ASP A 49 -2.13 2.78 -19.15
CA ASP A 49 -1.43 2.17 -20.30
C ASP A 49 0.00 2.69 -20.44
N ALA A 50 0.23 3.96 -20.11
CA ALA A 50 1.54 4.61 -20.25
C ALA A 50 2.59 4.09 -19.27
N GLN A 51 2.17 3.54 -18.12
CA GLN A 51 3.03 3.00 -17.06
C GLN A 51 4.28 3.88 -16.78
N PRO A 52 4.11 5.18 -16.52
CA PRO A 52 5.23 6.14 -16.46
C PRO A 52 6.22 5.86 -15.31
N LEU A 53 5.82 5.05 -14.33
CA LEU A 53 6.65 4.66 -13.18
C LEU A 53 7.26 3.25 -13.32
N ALA A 54 7.21 2.64 -14.51
CA ALA A 54 7.79 1.31 -14.74
C ALA A 54 9.28 1.28 -14.36
N GLY A 55 9.66 0.38 -13.46
CA GLY A 55 11.03 0.22 -12.96
C GLY A 55 11.48 1.25 -11.92
N ALA A 56 10.63 2.23 -11.55
CA ALA A 56 10.94 3.17 -10.50
C ALA A 56 11.05 2.48 -9.13
N ARG A 57 12.08 2.82 -8.35
CA ARG A 57 12.25 2.36 -6.96
C ARG A 57 11.92 3.50 -6.01
N ILE A 58 10.73 3.49 -5.44
CA ILE A 58 10.17 4.58 -4.65
C ILE A 58 10.24 4.22 -3.16
N THR A 59 10.90 5.05 -2.36
CA THR A 59 10.89 4.97 -0.89
C THR A 59 9.94 6.02 -0.32
N GLY A 60 8.93 5.61 0.43
CA GLY A 60 7.94 6.50 1.04
C GLY A 60 8.17 6.67 2.55
N SER A 61 8.08 7.90 3.03
CA SER A 61 8.00 8.25 4.46
C SER A 61 6.86 9.25 4.63
N LEU A 62 5.64 8.72 4.72
CA LEU A 62 4.40 9.46 4.88
C LEU A 62 3.56 8.74 5.94
N HIS A 63 2.49 9.39 6.41
CA HIS A 63 1.49 8.74 7.26
C HIS A 63 0.92 7.50 6.56
N MET A 64 0.98 6.37 7.26
CA MET A 64 0.56 5.03 6.81
C MET A 64 -0.69 4.58 7.52
#